data_AF-A0A2G6R4G2-F1
#
_entry.id   AF-A0A2G6R4G2-F1
#
_cell.length_a   1.000
_cell.length_b   1.000
_cell.length_c   1.000
_cell.angle_alpha   90.00
_cell.angle_beta   90.00
_cell.angle_gamma   90.00
#
_symmetry.space_group_name_H-M   'P 1'
#
loop_
_entity.id
_entity.type
_entity.pdbx_description
1 polymer ?
#
loop_
_entity_poly.entity_id
_entity_poly.type
_entity_poly.pdbx_seq_one_letter_code
_entity_poly.pdbx_strand_id
1 'polypeptide(L)'
;MKSIVKVFIICILLSQSIFAIDTKYYQNKFKATKKLYLASILSNNKKNEILYLKQLVKYGKKLNVDTLQYRKELKRLDKTYVFQNHTKSNIKNSIISVKQSNNSIVINFNHKINRSYINFSEKKIARTYTDIFNIKGYFKDAYPTKISIKGVDKIKIFQKNSKILSLILEHKTNLKTIYLINNNQIIIKILNLSTKNKKVIMKKNSTKKRKKKKKNNTNQIKMIKKDILYPSKKTIVIDPGHGGKDSGARYKRKRLEKDIVLKISKYLKDELQRKGFKVFLTRTRDKYIKLPNRTKYANKKHADIFISVHANAARKNRANKAHGVESYFLSPARSARAKRIAALENKGDMSGMGWSSKNSLLTILNRAKITAANKMAIDIQKNMLYTLRKQYGKKNIRDGGVREGPFWVLVGAQMPSVLIEVGYISHPKEGYRISTKRYQKLIAKGIANGIESYFLKN
;
A
#
# COMPACT_ATOMS: atom_id res chain seq x y z
N MET A 1 -26.39 55.00 -5.77
CA MET A 1 -26.80 53.58 -5.61
C MET A 1 -26.11 52.60 -6.58
N LYS A 2 -26.08 52.82 -7.90
CA LYS A 2 -25.52 51.84 -8.87
C LYS A 2 -24.03 51.47 -8.66
N SER A 3 -23.19 52.40 -8.17
CA SER A 3 -21.76 52.14 -7.90
C SER A 3 -21.54 51.22 -6.68
N ILE A 4 -22.31 51.46 -5.60
CA ILE A 4 -22.22 50.67 -4.36
C ILE A 4 -22.66 49.21 -4.59
N VAL A 5 -23.73 49.01 -5.38
CA VAL A 5 -24.19 47.65 -5.75
C VAL A 5 -23.14 46.91 -6.58
N LYS A 6 -22.43 47.60 -7.49
CA LYS A 6 -21.33 47.01 -8.26
C LYS A 6 -20.16 46.58 -7.37
N VAL A 7 -19.74 47.43 -6.43
CA VAL A 7 -18.67 47.09 -5.48
C VAL A 7 -19.07 45.92 -4.59
N PHE A 8 -20.33 45.87 -4.13
CA PHE A 8 -20.83 44.78 -3.30
C PHE A 8 -20.85 43.43 -4.05
N ILE A 9 -21.31 43.42 -5.31
CA ILE A 9 -21.29 42.22 -6.17
C ILE A 9 -19.85 41.77 -6.45
N ILE A 10 -18.92 42.69 -6.69
CA ILE A 10 -17.50 42.37 -6.89
C ILE A 10 -16.89 41.76 -5.61
N CYS A 11 -17.22 42.30 -4.43
CA CYS A 11 -16.79 41.73 -3.14
C CYS A 11 -17.36 40.32 -2.89
N ILE A 12 -18.61 40.07 -3.27
CA ILE A 12 -19.23 38.74 -3.18
C ILE A 12 -18.53 37.76 -4.14
N LEU A 13 -18.30 38.16 -5.40
CA LEU A 13 -17.61 37.30 -6.39
C LEU A 13 -16.14 37.03 -6.01
N LEU A 14 -15.44 38.04 -5.47
CA LEU A 14 -14.07 37.88 -4.95
C LEU A 14 -14.05 36.95 -3.73
N SER A 15 -14.98 37.10 -2.79
CA SER A 15 -15.05 36.24 -1.60
C SER A 15 -15.38 34.78 -1.97
N GLN A 16 -16.28 34.55 -2.93
CA GLN A 16 -16.57 33.22 -3.47
C GLN A 16 -15.36 32.61 -4.19
N SER A 17 -14.61 33.42 -4.94
CA SER A 17 -13.40 32.99 -5.65
C SER A 17 -12.27 32.62 -4.69
N ILE A 18 -12.04 33.44 -3.66
CA ILE A 18 -11.05 33.19 -2.59
C ILE A 18 -11.44 31.91 -1.82
N PHE A 19 -12.71 31.75 -1.47
CA PHE A 19 -13.21 30.55 -0.79
C PHE A 19 -13.04 29.28 -1.63
N ALA A 20 -13.26 29.35 -2.95
CA ALA A 20 -13.04 28.24 -3.87
C ALA A 20 -11.56 27.85 -4.00
N ILE A 21 -10.64 28.83 -4.02
CA ILE A 21 -9.19 28.60 -4.05
C ILE A 21 -8.71 27.92 -2.76
N ASP A 22 -9.14 28.43 -1.60
CA ASP A 22 -8.73 27.92 -0.30
C ASP A 22 -9.29 26.50 -0.06
N THR A 23 -10.53 26.26 -0.47
CA THR A 23 -11.14 24.92 -0.47
C THR A 23 -10.34 23.95 -1.33
N LYS A 24 -9.94 24.33 -2.56
CA LYS A 24 -9.14 23.47 -3.46
C LYS A 24 -7.75 23.20 -2.88
N TYR A 25 -7.12 24.18 -2.23
CA TYR A 25 -5.85 24.01 -1.52
C TYR A 25 -5.95 22.98 -0.39
N TYR A 26 -6.94 23.13 0.50
CA TYR A 26 -7.14 22.19 1.60
C TYR A 26 -7.57 20.81 1.12
N GLN A 27 -8.35 20.69 0.04
CA GLN A 27 -8.68 19.41 -0.60
C GLN A 27 -7.42 18.68 -1.09
N ASN A 28 -6.49 19.42 -1.74
CA ASN A 28 -5.23 18.87 -2.20
C ASN A 28 -4.32 18.43 -1.06
N LYS A 29 -4.19 19.24 0.00
CA LYS A 29 -3.43 18.89 1.21
C LYS A 29 -4.05 17.70 1.94
N PHE A 30 -5.35 17.68 2.14
CA PHE A 30 -6.07 16.55 2.75
C PHE A 30 -5.86 15.26 1.96
N LYS A 31 -5.98 15.31 0.64
CA LYS A 31 -5.72 14.17 -0.25
C LYS A 31 -4.26 13.71 -0.15
N ALA A 32 -3.29 14.63 -0.18
CA ALA A 32 -1.85 14.35 -0.08
C ALA A 32 -1.48 13.73 1.27
N THR A 33 -1.95 14.31 2.38
CA THR A 33 -1.72 13.79 3.74
C THR A 33 -2.34 12.41 3.92
N LYS A 34 -3.50 12.13 3.32
CA LYS A 34 -4.08 10.78 3.32
C LYS A 34 -3.13 9.76 2.68
N LYS A 35 -2.41 10.14 1.60
CA LYS A 35 -1.37 9.30 0.96
C LYS A 35 -0.22 9.01 1.93
N LEU A 36 0.26 10.05 2.63
CA LEU A 36 1.41 9.95 3.52
C LEU A 36 1.09 9.17 4.80
N TYR A 37 -0.10 9.36 5.36
CA TYR A 37 -0.66 8.55 6.44
C TYR A 37 -0.68 7.05 6.09
N LEU A 38 -1.06 6.77 4.85
CA LEU A 38 -1.09 5.43 4.32
C LEU A 38 0.29 4.80 4.17
N ALA A 39 1.22 5.55 3.59
CA ALA A 39 2.60 5.13 3.45
C ALA A 39 3.25 4.89 4.83
N SER A 40 2.87 5.64 5.86
CA SER A 40 3.39 5.44 7.22
C SER A 40 2.83 4.20 7.90
N ILE A 41 1.55 3.86 7.69
CA ILE A 41 0.99 2.57 8.14
C ILE A 41 1.75 1.42 7.47
N LEU A 42 1.91 1.50 6.15
CA LEU A 42 2.59 0.49 5.36
C LEU A 42 4.04 0.31 5.83
N SER A 43 4.82 1.38 5.93
CA SER A 43 6.20 1.31 6.44
C SER A 43 6.33 1.05 7.95
N ASN A 44 5.23 0.76 8.66
CA ASN A 44 5.17 0.60 10.12
C ASN A 44 5.78 1.78 10.90
N ASN A 45 5.72 2.99 10.36
CA ASN A 45 6.29 4.20 10.96
C ASN A 45 5.24 4.92 11.82
N LYS A 46 5.18 4.58 13.11
CA LYS A 46 4.18 5.08 14.07
C LYS A 46 4.22 6.59 14.28
N LYS A 47 5.41 7.20 14.28
CA LYS A 47 5.58 8.64 14.41
C LYS A 47 4.93 9.39 13.24
N ASN A 48 5.15 8.90 12.03
CA ASN A 48 4.52 9.45 10.84
C ASN A 48 3.01 9.16 10.79
N GLU A 49 2.56 8.00 11.28
CA GLU A 49 1.13 7.67 11.46
C GLU A 49 0.43 8.75 12.31
N ILE A 50 0.98 9.09 13.48
CA ILE A 50 0.46 10.14 14.39
C ILE A 50 0.51 11.52 13.73
N LEU A 51 1.64 11.88 13.10
CA LEU A 51 1.81 13.18 12.42
C LEU A 51 0.74 13.41 11.35
N TYR A 52 0.54 12.43 10.48
CA TYR A 52 -0.41 12.57 9.38
C TYR A 52 -1.86 12.45 9.83
N LEU A 53 -2.16 11.74 10.92
CA LEU A 53 -3.48 11.79 11.56
C LEU A 53 -3.81 13.20 12.08
N LYS A 54 -2.88 13.87 12.76
CA LYS A 54 -3.06 15.25 13.22
C LYS A 54 -3.34 16.20 12.04
N GLN A 55 -2.59 16.06 10.95
CA GLN A 55 -2.81 16.85 9.73
C GLN A 55 -4.16 16.55 9.07
N LEU A 56 -4.60 15.28 9.01
CA LEU A 56 -5.91 14.91 8.47
C LEU A 56 -7.06 15.52 9.27
N VAL A 57 -6.97 15.52 10.60
CA VAL A 57 -7.96 16.20 11.46
C VAL A 57 -7.96 17.71 11.19
N LYS A 58 -6.78 18.33 11.13
CA LYS A 58 -6.63 19.77 10.85
C LYS A 58 -7.24 20.17 9.52
N TYR A 59 -6.88 19.48 8.44
CA TYR A 59 -7.36 19.79 7.10
C TYR A 59 -8.84 19.43 6.91
N GLY A 60 -9.33 18.36 7.54
CA GLY A 60 -10.75 18.00 7.46
C GLY A 60 -11.64 19.00 8.19
N LYS A 61 -11.18 19.61 9.30
CA LYS A 61 -11.89 20.72 9.96
C LYS A 61 -12.04 21.94 9.03
N LYS A 62 -11.00 22.25 8.24
CA LYS A 62 -11.04 23.35 7.25
C LYS A 62 -11.94 23.06 6.04
N LEU A 63 -12.21 21.79 5.75
CA LEU A 63 -13.08 21.36 4.65
C LEU A 63 -14.50 20.98 5.09
N ASN A 64 -14.82 21.12 6.38
CA ASN A 64 -16.05 20.59 6.99
C ASN A 64 -16.33 19.11 6.66
N VAL A 65 -15.26 18.30 6.58
CA VAL A 65 -15.35 16.85 6.32
C VAL A 65 -15.33 16.10 7.65
N ASP A 66 -16.12 15.03 7.77
CA ASP A 66 -16.09 14.19 8.97
C ASP A 66 -14.69 13.59 9.20
N THR A 67 -14.10 13.94 10.33
CA THR A 67 -12.78 13.47 10.80
C THR A 67 -12.85 12.66 12.09
N LEU A 68 -14.05 12.31 12.57
CA LEU A 68 -14.27 11.55 13.81
C LEU A 68 -13.38 10.30 13.87
N GLN A 69 -13.21 9.63 12.74
CA GLN A 69 -12.38 8.44 12.63
C GLN A 69 -10.88 8.69 12.84
N TYR A 70 -10.32 9.74 12.23
CA TYR A 70 -8.91 10.11 12.44
C TYR A 70 -8.65 10.55 13.88
N ARG A 71 -9.63 11.21 14.51
CA ARG A 71 -9.58 11.60 15.93
C ARG A 71 -9.57 10.38 16.86
N LYS A 72 -10.43 9.39 16.63
CA LYS A 72 -10.45 8.13 17.39
C LYS A 72 -9.14 7.35 17.26
N GLU A 73 -8.58 7.29 16.06
CA GLU A 73 -7.35 6.58 15.78
C GLU A 73 -6.12 7.25 16.39
N LEU A 74 -6.06 8.59 16.32
CA LEU A 74 -5.05 9.40 16.99
C LEU A 74 -5.06 9.17 18.51
N LYS A 75 -6.23 9.21 19.15
CA LYS A 75 -6.40 8.94 20.60
C LYS A 75 -5.89 7.56 21.01
N ARG A 76 -6.08 6.54 20.15
CA ARG A 76 -5.62 5.17 20.42
C ARG A 76 -4.10 5.04 20.31
N LEU A 77 -3.51 5.66 19.29
CA LEU A 77 -2.07 5.63 19.06
C LEU A 77 -1.32 6.47 20.09
N ASP A 78 -1.85 7.63 20.48
CA ASP A 78 -1.26 8.44 21.54
C ASP A 78 -1.25 7.69 22.88
N LYS A 79 -2.33 6.98 23.26
CA LYS A 79 -2.34 6.13 24.48
C LYS A 79 -1.29 4.99 24.46
N THR A 80 -1.09 4.35 23.30
CA THR A 80 -0.10 3.25 23.17
C THR A 80 1.33 3.77 23.04
N TYR A 81 1.52 4.97 22.48
CA TYR A 81 2.80 5.67 22.40
C TYR A 81 3.24 6.20 23.77
N VAL A 82 2.31 6.66 24.61
CA VAL A 82 2.58 7.08 25.99
C VAL A 82 3.00 5.88 26.86
N PHE A 83 2.35 4.72 26.72
CA PHE A 83 2.69 3.52 27.51
C PHE A 83 4.03 2.86 27.10
N GLN A 84 4.50 3.05 25.86
CA GLN A 84 5.81 2.55 25.41
C GLN A 84 7.00 3.44 25.80
N ASN A 85 6.76 4.65 26.32
CA ASN A 85 7.82 5.62 26.64
C ASN A 85 8.19 5.71 28.13
N HIS A 86 7.62 4.87 29.00
CA HIS A 86 8.14 4.67 30.37
C HIS A 86 9.08 3.46 30.44
N THR A 87 10.16 3.50 29.67
CA THR A 87 11.46 2.95 30.08
C THR A 87 12.50 3.97 29.63
N LYS A 88 13.21 4.55 30.60
CA LYS A 88 14.06 5.75 30.46
C LYS A 88 15.29 5.53 29.57
N SER A 89 15.77 6.66 29.02
CA SER A 89 17.15 7.00 28.57
C SER A 89 17.44 6.97 27.05
N ASN A 90 17.51 8.16 26.43
CA ASN A 90 18.82 8.78 26.12
C ASN A 90 18.68 10.17 25.44
N ILE A 91 19.18 11.20 26.11
CA ILE A 91 19.33 12.59 25.64
C ILE A 91 20.57 12.75 24.72
N LYS A 92 21.33 11.68 24.42
CA LYS A 92 22.69 11.83 23.86
C LYS A 92 22.82 12.15 22.36
N ASN A 93 21.82 11.89 21.50
CA ASN A 93 21.99 12.04 20.05
C ASN A 93 21.27 13.29 19.53
N SER A 94 22.03 14.34 19.25
CA SER A 94 21.47 15.60 18.77
C SER A 94 21.11 15.55 17.28
N ILE A 95 21.73 14.64 16.51
CA ILE A 95 21.39 14.32 15.12
C ILE A 95 20.59 13.02 15.09
N ILE A 96 19.38 13.09 14.55
CA ILE A 96 18.44 11.97 14.44
C ILE A 96 18.73 11.11 13.20
N SER A 97 19.13 11.73 12.09
CA SER A 97 19.38 10.98 10.85
C SER A 97 20.16 11.78 9.82
N VAL A 98 20.96 11.09 9.03
CA VAL A 98 21.53 11.58 7.77
C VAL A 98 20.96 10.74 6.62
N LYS A 99 20.33 11.36 5.61
CA LYS A 99 19.64 10.66 4.51
C LYS A 99 19.90 11.31 3.16
N GLN A 100 19.98 10.50 2.11
CA GLN A 100 20.01 10.98 0.74
C GLN A 100 18.60 11.30 0.22
N SER A 101 18.47 12.40 -0.51
CA SER A 101 17.28 12.75 -1.28
C SER A 101 17.72 13.40 -2.59
N ASN A 102 17.57 12.70 -3.72
CA ASN A 102 18.06 13.14 -5.04
C ASN A 102 19.57 13.48 -5.00
N ASN A 103 19.94 14.71 -5.38
CA ASN A 103 21.30 15.26 -5.39
C ASN A 103 21.62 15.98 -4.07
N SER A 104 21.03 15.53 -2.97
CA SER A 104 21.13 16.23 -1.69
C SER A 104 21.25 15.27 -0.52
N ILE A 105 21.94 15.72 0.52
CA ILE A 105 22.10 15.06 1.81
C ILE A 105 21.34 15.87 2.84
N VAL A 106 20.38 15.24 3.52
CA VAL A 106 19.50 15.85 4.52
C VAL A 106 19.85 15.31 5.89
N ILE A 107 20.16 16.21 6.82
CA ILE A 107 20.56 15.93 8.19
C ILE A 107 19.50 16.50 9.13
N ASN A 108 18.89 15.65 9.94
CA ASN A 108 17.79 16.01 10.84
C ASN A 108 18.28 16.05 12.29
N PHE A 109 17.89 17.08 13.03
CA PHE A 109 18.20 17.28 14.43
C PHE A 109 16.97 17.09 15.31
N ASN A 110 17.20 16.69 16.56
CA ASN A 110 16.14 16.60 17.57
C ASN A 110 15.80 17.94 18.23
N HIS A 111 16.56 18.99 17.91
CA HIS A 111 16.41 20.34 18.41
C HIS A 111 16.58 21.35 17.26
N LYS A 112 16.27 22.61 17.52
CA LYS A 112 16.49 23.69 16.56
C LYS A 112 17.99 24.02 16.45
N ILE A 113 18.44 24.40 15.27
CA ILE A 113 19.82 24.70 14.92
C ILE A 113 19.90 26.03 14.15
N ASN A 114 21.10 26.57 14.03
CA ASN A 114 21.38 27.81 13.31
C ASN A 114 22.67 27.67 12.46
N ARG A 115 23.13 28.74 11.83
CA ARG A 115 24.30 28.73 10.94
C ARG A 115 25.58 28.24 11.59
N SER A 116 25.75 28.45 12.90
CA SER A 116 26.94 28.01 13.65
C SER A 116 27.08 26.49 13.80
N TYR A 117 26.06 25.72 13.41
CA TYR A 117 26.05 24.26 13.48
C TYR A 117 26.77 23.59 12.31
N ILE A 118 27.20 24.34 11.30
CA ILE A 118 27.86 23.78 10.13
C ILE A 118 28.96 24.71 9.67
N ASN A 119 30.16 24.14 9.58
CA ASN A 119 31.31 24.76 8.96
C ASN A 119 31.60 24.02 7.64
N PHE A 120 31.81 24.78 6.57
CA PHE A 120 32.07 24.26 5.24
C PHE A 120 33.44 24.74 4.75
N SER A 121 34.22 23.83 4.16
CA SER A 121 35.49 24.14 3.54
C SER A 121 35.73 23.24 2.32
N GLU A 122 36.31 23.79 1.27
CA GLU A 122 36.72 23.08 0.06
C GLU A 122 38.24 23.00 -0.01
N LYS A 123 38.78 21.87 -0.49
CA LYS A 123 40.21 21.70 -0.75
C LYS A 123 40.43 20.89 -2.02
N LYS A 124 41.51 21.19 -2.76
CA LYS A 124 41.98 20.36 -3.87
C LYS A 124 43.28 19.67 -3.46
N ILE A 125 43.30 18.34 -3.50
CA ILE A 125 44.49 17.53 -3.22
C ILE A 125 44.76 16.69 -4.46
N ALA A 126 45.90 16.93 -5.11
CA ALA A 126 46.24 16.35 -6.42
C ALA A 126 45.12 16.56 -7.47
N ARG A 127 44.58 15.47 -8.04
CA ARG A 127 43.50 15.48 -9.05
C ARG A 127 42.08 15.34 -8.46
N THR A 128 41.93 15.52 -7.15
CA THR A 128 40.64 15.33 -6.45
C THR A 128 40.22 16.59 -5.72
N TYR A 129 38.98 17.02 -5.95
CA TYR A 129 38.31 18.07 -5.21
C TYR A 129 37.58 17.46 -4.00
N THR A 130 37.67 18.11 -2.85
CA THR A 130 37.12 17.62 -1.58
C THR A 130 36.32 18.69 -0.88
N ASP A 131 35.04 18.42 -0.67
CA ASP A 131 34.11 19.27 0.07
C ASP A 131 33.89 18.70 1.47
N ILE A 132 34.20 19.49 2.50
CA ILE A 132 34.16 19.06 3.91
C ILE A 132 33.11 19.87 4.65
N PHE A 133 32.10 19.18 5.19
CA PHE A 133 31.06 19.73 6.05
C PHE A 133 31.23 19.19 7.47
N ASN A 134 31.66 20.05 8.39
CA ASN A 134 31.76 19.74 9.81
C ASN A 134 30.53 20.25 10.54
N ILE A 135 29.79 19.33 11.15
CA ILE A 135 28.43 19.58 11.63
C ILE A 135 28.36 19.30 13.13
N LYS A 136 27.96 20.31 13.92
CA LYS A 136 27.82 20.19 15.37
C LYS A 136 26.67 19.24 15.70
N GLY A 137 26.99 18.06 16.20
CA GLY A 137 26.04 17.14 16.76
C GLY A 137 26.54 15.70 16.80
N TYR A 138 25.90 14.91 17.66
CA TYR A 138 26.21 13.50 17.83
C TYR A 138 25.20 12.64 17.08
N PHE A 139 25.71 11.79 16.18
CA PHE A 139 24.93 10.81 15.42
C PHE A 139 25.44 9.40 15.74
N LYS A 140 24.64 8.64 16.50
CA LYS A 140 25.00 7.30 17.00
C LYS A 140 25.31 6.29 15.89
N ASP A 141 24.75 6.47 14.69
CA ASP A 141 24.89 5.54 13.57
C ASP A 141 25.75 6.11 12.42
N ALA A 142 26.72 6.97 12.74
CA ALA A 142 27.66 7.58 11.79
C ALA A 142 28.72 6.61 11.24
N TYR A 143 28.32 5.41 10.82
CA TYR A 143 29.22 4.44 10.20
C TYR A 143 29.56 4.86 8.74
N PRO A 144 30.77 4.56 8.23
CA PRO A 144 31.17 4.94 6.88
C PRO A 144 30.30 4.27 5.79
N THR A 145 29.50 5.11 5.13
CA THR A 145 28.90 5.00 3.79
C THR A 145 27.91 3.87 3.46
N LYS A 146 26.60 4.20 3.49
CA LYS A 146 25.50 3.58 2.68
C LYS A 146 24.82 4.58 1.72
N ILE A 147 25.44 5.74 1.47
CA ILE A 147 24.88 6.83 0.66
C ILE A 147 25.73 6.99 -0.60
N SER A 148 25.10 7.03 -1.77
CA SER A 148 25.78 7.23 -3.07
C SER A 148 25.02 8.25 -3.91
N ILE A 149 25.69 9.33 -4.32
CA ILE A 149 25.11 10.36 -5.19
C ILE A 149 25.82 10.29 -6.54
N LYS A 150 25.04 10.17 -7.62
CA LYS A 150 25.55 10.03 -8.98
C LYS A 150 26.44 11.23 -9.34
N GLY A 151 27.73 10.99 -9.60
CA GLY A 151 28.73 12.00 -9.95
C GLY A 151 29.61 12.47 -8.80
N VAL A 152 29.34 12.03 -7.56
CA VAL A 152 30.29 12.15 -6.44
C VAL A 152 31.01 10.81 -6.29
N ASP A 153 32.34 10.82 -6.37
CA ASP A 153 33.14 9.58 -6.39
C ASP A 153 33.15 8.89 -5.02
N LYS A 154 33.23 9.67 -3.93
CA LYS A 154 33.21 9.12 -2.57
C LYS A 154 32.49 10.04 -1.60
N ILE A 155 31.68 9.46 -0.73
CA ILE A 155 31.02 10.16 0.37
C ILE A 155 31.44 9.49 1.66
N LYS A 156 32.08 10.21 2.58
CA LYS A 156 32.41 9.73 3.92
C LYS A 156 31.55 10.47 4.93
N ILE A 157 30.87 9.73 5.81
CA ILE A 157 30.16 10.29 6.95
C ILE A 157 30.67 9.56 8.16
N PHE A 158 31.23 10.29 9.12
CA PHE A 158 31.71 9.71 10.36
C PHE A 158 31.67 10.72 11.49
N GLN A 159 31.57 10.22 12.71
CA GLN A 159 31.64 11.04 13.91
C GLN A 159 33.11 11.38 14.18
N LYS A 160 33.53 12.64 13.95
CA LYS A 160 34.92 13.07 14.16
C LYS A 160 35.28 13.11 15.64
N ASN A 161 34.34 13.54 16.48
CA ASN A 161 34.39 13.45 17.94
C ASN A 161 32.97 13.50 18.50
N SER A 162 32.79 13.44 19.82
CA SER A 162 31.47 13.43 20.48
C SER A 162 30.56 14.63 20.15
N LYS A 163 31.09 15.71 19.57
CA LYS A 163 30.36 16.94 19.23
C LYS A 163 30.27 17.23 17.74
N ILE A 164 31.06 16.59 16.88
CA ILE A 164 31.17 16.94 15.46
C ILE A 164 31.01 15.71 14.57
N LEU A 165 30.02 15.74 13.69
CA LEU A 165 29.86 14.84 12.56
C LEU A 165 30.56 15.45 11.34
N SER A 166 31.46 14.71 10.71
CA SER A 166 32.11 15.13 9.46
C SER A 166 31.48 14.41 8.27
N LEU A 167 31.07 15.18 7.28
CA LEU A 167 30.63 14.71 5.96
C LEU A 167 31.63 15.22 4.92
N ILE A 168 32.24 14.30 4.18
CA ILE A 168 33.23 14.59 3.15
C ILE A 168 32.73 14.07 1.82
N LEU A 169 32.77 14.90 0.79
CA LEU A 169 32.51 14.53 -0.60
C LEU A 169 33.83 14.63 -1.37
N GLU A 170 34.26 13.55 -2.01
CA GLU A 170 35.42 13.54 -2.92
C GLU A 170 34.90 13.38 -4.36
N HIS A 171 35.43 14.19 -5.27
CA HIS A 171 35.05 14.16 -6.68
C HIS A 171 36.20 14.58 -7.61
N LYS A 172 36.29 13.94 -8.78
CA LYS A 172 37.32 14.20 -9.82
C LYS A 172 37.07 15.48 -10.61
N THR A 173 35.80 15.84 -10.78
CA THR A 173 35.39 17.10 -11.44
C THR A 173 34.95 18.10 -10.39
N ASN A 174 35.28 19.38 -10.52
CA ASN A 174 34.86 20.40 -9.55
C ASN A 174 33.32 20.52 -9.52
N LEU A 175 32.67 19.98 -8.48
CA LEU A 175 31.23 20.05 -8.28
C LEU A 175 30.92 21.24 -7.39
N LYS A 176 29.91 22.05 -7.74
CA LYS A 176 29.48 23.13 -6.85
C LYS A 176 28.57 22.56 -5.77
N THR A 177 28.86 22.77 -4.50
CA THR A 177 27.94 22.40 -3.41
C THR A 177 27.40 23.62 -2.67
N ILE A 178 26.16 23.53 -2.21
CA ILE A 178 25.52 24.55 -1.39
C ILE A 178 24.85 23.89 -0.20
N TYR A 179 24.59 24.64 0.88
CA TYR A 179 23.83 24.12 2.00
C TYR A 179 22.80 25.11 2.53
N LEU A 180 21.64 24.55 2.90
CA LEU A 180 20.48 25.26 3.44
C LEU A 180 20.24 24.79 4.87
N ILE A 181 19.85 25.72 5.74
CA ILE A 181 19.52 25.43 7.14
C ILE A 181 18.09 25.86 7.39
N ASN A 182 17.27 24.92 7.86
CA ASN A 182 15.87 25.15 8.17
C ASN A 182 15.60 24.64 9.58
N ASN A 183 15.21 25.48 10.54
CA ASN A 183 14.84 25.14 11.93
C ASN A 183 15.62 24.00 12.58
N ASN A 184 15.36 22.73 12.27
CA ASN A 184 16.03 21.53 12.79
C ASN A 184 16.69 20.65 11.70
N GLN A 185 17.04 21.22 10.54
CA GLN A 185 17.58 20.49 9.39
C GLN A 185 18.71 21.24 8.70
N ILE A 186 19.69 20.48 8.23
CA ILE A 186 20.69 20.92 7.25
C ILE A 186 20.48 20.13 5.98
N ILE A 187 20.46 20.81 4.84
CA ILE A 187 20.33 20.20 3.51
C ILE A 187 21.52 20.63 2.68
N ILE A 188 22.41 19.70 2.36
CA ILE A 188 23.55 19.93 1.46
C ILE A 188 23.14 19.48 0.06
N LYS A 189 23.25 20.35 -0.93
CA LYS A 189 22.89 20.08 -2.33
C LYS A 189 24.13 20.14 -3.21
N ILE A 190 24.23 19.20 -4.14
CA ILE A 190 25.27 19.17 -5.17
C ILE A 190 24.67 19.68 -6.49
N LEU A 191 25.27 20.73 -7.03
CA LEU A 191 24.88 21.44 -8.25
C LEU A 191 25.82 21.05 -9.40
N ASN A 192 25.28 20.97 -10.61
CA ASN A 192 25.99 20.63 -11.87
C ASN A 192 26.45 19.16 -12.06
N LEU A 193 25.56 18.20 -11.77
CA LEU A 193 25.79 16.81 -12.18
C LEU A 193 25.51 16.65 -13.68
N SER A 194 26.56 16.77 -14.51
CA SER A 194 26.47 16.62 -15.97
C SER A 194 25.96 15.22 -16.37
N THR A 195 24.83 15.17 -17.07
CA THR A 195 24.31 13.96 -17.72
C THR A 195 24.81 13.92 -19.17
N LYS A 196 25.83 13.11 -19.46
CA LYS A 196 26.12 12.73 -20.86
C LYS A 196 24.94 11.89 -21.39
N ASN A 197 24.14 12.49 -22.27
CA ASN A 197 23.01 11.88 -22.97
C ASN A 197 23.50 10.93 -24.09
N LYS A 198 22.97 9.71 -24.15
CA LYS A 198 22.99 8.88 -25.37
C LYS A 198 21.67 9.07 -26.13
N LYS A 199 21.76 9.61 -27.36
CA LYS A 199 20.67 9.74 -28.34
C LYS A 199 20.10 8.37 -28.68
N VAL A 200 18.76 8.24 -28.70
CA VAL A 200 18.05 7.15 -29.37
C VAL A 200 17.34 7.73 -30.58
N ILE A 201 17.67 7.19 -31.75
CA ILE A 201 17.14 7.56 -33.07
C ILE A 201 15.77 6.93 -33.25
N MET A 202 14.75 7.73 -33.58
CA MET A 202 13.44 7.25 -34.06
C MET A 202 13.49 7.06 -35.58
N LYS A 203 13.10 5.88 -36.08
CA LYS A 203 12.67 5.71 -37.47
C LYS A 203 11.14 5.59 -37.54
N LYS A 204 10.53 6.50 -38.29
CA LYS A 204 9.15 6.42 -38.81
C LYS A 204 9.11 5.34 -39.88
N ASN A 205 7.95 4.69 -40.04
CA ASN A 205 7.48 4.24 -41.34
C ASN A 205 5.95 4.35 -41.43
N SER A 206 5.54 4.65 -42.64
CA SER A 206 4.29 5.28 -43.08
C SER A 206 3.27 4.31 -43.68
N THR A 207 1.99 4.60 -43.40
CA THR A 207 0.77 4.49 -44.25
C THR A 207 0.68 3.51 -45.43
N LYS A 208 -0.46 2.79 -45.52
CA LYS A 208 -1.33 2.74 -46.72
C LYS A 208 -2.80 2.36 -46.38
N LYS A 209 -3.72 2.98 -47.14
CA LYS A 209 -5.21 3.01 -47.04
C LYS A 209 -5.89 1.85 -47.78
N ARG A 210 -7.18 1.59 -47.41
CA ARG A 210 -8.42 1.30 -48.22
C ARG A 210 -9.24 0.19 -47.54
N LYS A 211 -10.58 0.08 -47.55
CA LYS A 211 -11.77 0.87 -47.99
C LYS A 211 -13.00 0.21 -47.31
N LYS A 212 -14.09 0.96 -47.11
CA LYS A 212 -15.41 0.49 -46.62
C LYS A 212 -16.19 -0.28 -47.71
N LYS A 213 -17.07 -1.21 -47.32
CA LYS A 213 -18.35 -1.51 -48.02
C LYS A 213 -19.47 -1.84 -47.03
N LYS A 214 -20.70 -1.53 -47.48
CA LYS A 214 -21.96 -1.31 -46.74
C LYS A 214 -22.74 -2.60 -46.40
N LYS A 215 -23.63 -2.41 -45.41
CA LYS A 215 -24.79 -3.17 -44.94
C LYS A 215 -25.57 -3.99 -45.99
N ASN A 216 -26.21 -5.07 -45.51
CA ASN A 216 -27.60 -5.39 -45.80
C ASN A 216 -28.30 -5.86 -44.50
N ASN A 217 -29.51 -5.33 -44.28
CA ASN A 217 -30.43 -5.70 -43.22
C ASN A 217 -31.33 -6.84 -43.71
N THR A 218 -31.62 -7.81 -42.86
CA THR A 218 -32.89 -8.53 -42.85
C THR A 218 -33.36 -8.68 -41.41
N ASN A 219 -34.49 -8.05 -41.11
CA ASN A 219 -35.22 -8.22 -39.86
C ASN A 219 -35.90 -9.60 -39.90
N GLN A 220 -35.52 -10.47 -38.97
CA GLN A 220 -36.41 -11.53 -38.52
C GLN A 220 -36.56 -11.42 -37.01
N ILE A 221 -37.78 -11.08 -36.60
CA ILE A 221 -38.24 -11.07 -35.22
C ILE A 221 -38.20 -12.53 -34.75
N LYS A 222 -37.18 -12.89 -33.97
CA LYS A 222 -37.12 -14.15 -33.22
C LYS A 222 -37.13 -13.80 -31.73
N MET A 223 -38.14 -14.36 -31.07
CA MET A 223 -38.44 -14.25 -29.64
C MET A 223 -37.18 -14.24 -28.78
N ILE A 224 -37.04 -13.18 -27.96
CA ILE A 224 -35.93 -13.00 -27.03
C ILE A 224 -36.03 -14.08 -25.94
N LYS A 225 -35.39 -15.23 -26.17
CA LYS A 225 -34.87 -16.03 -25.05
C LYS A 225 -33.76 -15.17 -24.45
N LYS A 226 -33.96 -14.76 -23.20
CA LYS A 226 -33.01 -14.00 -22.39
C LYS A 226 -31.76 -14.85 -22.18
N ASP A 227 -30.85 -14.83 -23.16
CA ASP A 227 -29.50 -15.35 -22.99
C ASP A 227 -28.87 -14.59 -21.84
N ILE A 228 -28.72 -15.28 -20.72
CA ILE A 228 -27.90 -14.82 -19.61
C ILE A 228 -26.50 -14.69 -20.19
N LEU A 229 -26.12 -13.46 -20.55
CA LEU A 229 -24.80 -13.12 -21.03
C LEU A 229 -23.81 -13.39 -19.89
N TYR A 230 -23.36 -14.63 -19.77
CA TYR A 230 -22.29 -14.97 -18.84
C TYR A 230 -21.10 -14.08 -19.19
N PRO A 231 -20.41 -13.49 -18.19
CA PRO A 231 -19.23 -12.63 -18.40
C PRO A 231 -18.03 -13.45 -18.92
N SER A 232 -18.16 -14.02 -20.13
CA SER A 232 -17.35 -15.10 -20.69
C SER A 232 -15.95 -14.68 -21.17
N LYS A 233 -15.44 -13.55 -20.70
CA LYS A 233 -14.11 -13.04 -21.06
C LYS A 233 -13.30 -12.48 -19.89
N LYS A 234 -13.81 -12.55 -18.65
CA LYS A 234 -13.11 -12.00 -17.49
C LYS A 234 -11.98 -12.92 -17.03
N THR A 235 -10.80 -12.33 -16.84
CA THR A 235 -9.61 -13.02 -16.35
C THR A 235 -9.49 -12.85 -14.83
N ILE A 236 -9.43 -13.95 -14.11
CA ILE A 236 -9.34 -14.00 -12.65
C ILE A 236 -7.98 -14.59 -12.28
N VAL A 237 -7.26 -13.94 -11.38
CA VAL A 237 -6.06 -14.52 -10.75
C VAL A 237 -6.35 -14.82 -9.29
N ILE A 238 -6.21 -16.08 -8.92
CA ILE A 238 -6.33 -16.58 -7.56
C ILE A 238 -4.92 -16.79 -7.00
N ASP A 239 -4.69 -16.28 -5.81
CA ASP A 239 -3.46 -16.43 -5.05
C ASP A 239 -3.69 -17.33 -3.83
N PRO A 240 -3.27 -18.60 -3.88
CA PRO A 240 -3.22 -19.42 -2.69
C PRO A 240 -2.11 -18.89 -1.76
N GLY A 241 -2.49 -18.40 -0.57
CA GLY A 241 -1.57 -17.83 0.42
C GLY A 241 -0.42 -18.77 0.79
N HIS A 242 0.69 -18.21 1.26
CA HIS A 242 1.86 -18.96 1.75
C HIS A 242 2.51 -19.90 0.69
N GLY A 243 3.12 -21.01 1.13
CA GLY A 243 3.71 -22.06 0.29
C GLY A 243 5.21 -22.28 0.54
N GLY A 244 5.71 -23.47 0.24
CA GLY A 244 7.08 -23.90 0.48
C GLY A 244 7.47 -23.71 1.95
N LYS A 245 8.52 -22.89 2.18
CA LYS A 245 9.05 -22.55 3.51
C LYS A 245 8.10 -21.77 4.42
N ASP A 246 7.06 -21.16 3.85
CA ASP A 246 6.02 -20.46 4.60
C ASP A 246 4.82 -21.38 4.75
N SER A 247 4.60 -21.92 5.96
CA SER A 247 3.47 -22.81 6.26
C SER A 247 2.14 -22.08 6.42
N GLY A 248 2.18 -20.76 6.65
CA GLY A 248 1.09 -20.03 7.28
C GLY A 248 0.77 -20.56 8.68
N ALA A 249 -0.44 -20.31 9.14
CA ALA A 249 -0.96 -20.84 10.38
C ALA A 249 -1.17 -22.37 10.32
N ARG A 250 -1.40 -22.98 11.49
CA ARG A 250 -1.52 -24.44 11.63
C ARG A 250 -2.63 -24.84 12.60
N TYR A 251 -3.28 -25.95 12.29
CA TYR A 251 -4.16 -26.69 13.19
C TYR A 251 -3.53 -28.03 13.56
N LYS A 252 -3.20 -28.22 14.85
CA LYS A 252 -2.41 -29.38 15.32
C LYS A 252 -1.10 -29.50 14.50
N ARG A 253 -0.35 -30.61 14.62
CA ARG A 253 0.95 -30.76 13.92
C ARG A 253 0.84 -30.99 12.40
N LYS A 254 -0.32 -31.42 11.86
CA LYS A 254 -0.42 -31.97 10.49
C LYS A 254 -1.24 -31.15 9.49
N ARG A 255 -1.97 -30.10 9.89
CA ARG A 255 -2.83 -29.33 8.98
C ARG A 255 -2.33 -27.90 8.87
N LEU A 256 -1.67 -27.62 7.75
CA LEU A 256 -1.07 -26.31 7.46
C LEU A 256 -2.02 -25.49 6.60
N GLU A 257 -2.03 -24.18 6.84
CA GLU A 257 -2.80 -23.23 6.05
C GLU A 257 -2.44 -23.32 4.57
N LYS A 258 -1.15 -23.36 4.23
CA LYS A 258 -0.66 -23.45 2.84
C LYS A 258 -1.29 -24.59 2.02
N ASP A 259 -1.60 -25.73 2.66
CA ASP A 259 -2.15 -26.90 1.99
C ASP A 259 -3.66 -26.78 1.81
N ILE A 260 -4.33 -26.27 2.85
CA ILE A 260 -5.77 -26.02 2.86
C ILE A 260 -6.13 -24.98 1.79
N VAL A 261 -5.44 -23.83 1.79
CA VAL A 261 -5.75 -22.73 0.85
C VAL A 261 -5.40 -23.10 -0.59
N LEU A 262 -4.38 -23.96 -0.81
CA LEU A 262 -4.09 -24.50 -2.15
C LEU A 262 -5.23 -25.39 -2.65
N LYS A 263 -5.76 -26.28 -1.80
CA LYS A 263 -6.89 -27.16 -2.16
C LYS A 263 -8.16 -26.35 -2.44
N ILE A 264 -8.50 -25.39 -1.58
CA ILE A 264 -9.65 -24.50 -1.78
C ILE A 264 -9.50 -23.72 -3.09
N SER A 265 -8.32 -23.17 -3.37
CA SER A 265 -8.07 -22.39 -4.58
C SER A 265 -8.17 -23.23 -5.86
N LYS A 266 -7.83 -24.52 -5.81
CA LYS A 266 -8.05 -25.44 -6.94
C LYS A 266 -9.55 -25.66 -7.18
N TYR A 267 -10.32 -25.96 -6.13
CA TYR A 267 -11.78 -26.08 -6.28
C TYR A 267 -12.43 -24.78 -6.76
N LEU A 268 -11.96 -23.63 -6.29
CA LEU A 268 -12.44 -22.32 -6.73
C LEU A 268 -12.12 -22.08 -8.21
N LYS A 269 -10.93 -22.47 -8.67
CA LYS A 269 -10.56 -22.42 -10.07
C LYS A 269 -11.55 -23.24 -10.91
N ASP A 270 -11.84 -24.48 -10.51
CA ASP A 270 -12.74 -25.37 -11.25
C ASP A 270 -14.18 -24.82 -11.30
N GLU A 271 -14.70 -24.29 -10.18
CA GLU A 271 -16.02 -23.63 -10.13
C GLU A 271 -16.11 -22.43 -11.07
N LEU A 272 -15.08 -21.58 -11.08
CA LEU A 272 -15.05 -20.38 -11.93
C LEU A 272 -14.86 -20.73 -13.41
N GLN A 273 -14.05 -21.74 -13.74
CA GLN A 273 -13.90 -22.19 -15.13
C GLN A 273 -15.21 -22.75 -15.68
N ARG A 274 -15.97 -23.51 -14.87
CA ARG A 274 -17.32 -23.96 -15.24
C ARG A 274 -18.31 -22.81 -15.51
N LYS A 275 -18.08 -21.65 -14.90
CA LYS A 275 -18.87 -20.42 -15.13
C LYS A 275 -18.35 -19.58 -16.31
N GLY A 276 -17.39 -20.09 -17.09
CA GLY A 276 -16.86 -19.42 -18.27
C GLY A 276 -15.75 -18.39 -18.01
N PHE A 277 -15.21 -18.31 -16.80
CA PHE A 277 -14.10 -17.41 -16.48
C PHE A 277 -12.73 -17.98 -16.90
N LYS A 278 -11.81 -17.10 -17.30
CA LYS A 278 -10.41 -17.46 -17.52
C LYS A 278 -9.65 -17.34 -16.20
N VAL A 279 -9.16 -18.46 -15.64
CA VAL A 279 -8.63 -18.47 -14.27
C VAL A 279 -7.17 -18.94 -14.20
N PHE A 280 -6.34 -18.16 -13.52
CA PHE A 280 -4.94 -18.49 -13.24
C PHE A 280 -4.69 -18.58 -11.73
N LEU A 281 -3.78 -19.47 -11.33
CA LEU A 281 -3.26 -19.56 -9.97
C LEU A 281 -1.85 -18.98 -9.92
N THR A 282 -1.49 -18.25 -8.85
CA THR A 282 -0.10 -17.82 -8.63
C THR A 282 0.81 -19.02 -8.37
N ARG A 283 0.30 -20.05 -7.68
CA ARG A 283 0.94 -21.37 -7.50
C ARG A 283 -0.05 -22.52 -7.67
N THR A 284 0.40 -23.62 -8.28
CA THR A 284 -0.38 -24.86 -8.45
C THR A 284 0.12 -26.03 -7.59
N ARG A 285 1.30 -25.87 -6.99
CA ARG A 285 1.99 -26.82 -6.10
C ARG A 285 2.50 -26.13 -4.83
N ASP A 286 3.11 -26.89 -3.94
CA ASP A 286 3.71 -26.33 -2.73
C ASP A 286 5.01 -25.58 -3.05
N LYS A 287 4.90 -24.28 -3.32
CA LYS A 287 6.02 -23.41 -3.66
C LYS A 287 5.85 -22.06 -2.99
N TYR A 288 6.94 -21.52 -2.44
CA TYR A 288 6.98 -20.18 -1.89
C TYR A 288 6.97 -19.11 -2.99
N ILE A 289 6.11 -18.11 -2.86
CA ILE A 289 6.06 -16.91 -3.72
C ILE A 289 6.18 -15.67 -2.84
N LYS A 290 7.19 -14.83 -3.11
CA LYS A 290 7.35 -13.52 -2.45
C LYS A 290 6.15 -12.62 -2.70
N LEU A 291 5.72 -11.88 -1.69
CA LEU A 291 4.51 -11.04 -1.74
C LEU A 291 4.42 -10.14 -3.00
N PRO A 292 5.47 -9.38 -3.39
CA PRO A 292 5.37 -8.51 -4.58
C PRO A 292 5.22 -9.27 -5.90
N ASN A 293 5.64 -10.55 -5.96
CA ASN A 293 5.56 -11.34 -7.18
C ASN A 293 4.14 -11.86 -7.44
N ARG A 294 3.28 -11.95 -6.42
CA ARG A 294 1.89 -12.40 -6.53
C ARG A 294 1.06 -11.41 -7.36
N THR A 295 1.12 -10.12 -7.04
CA THR A 295 0.43 -9.07 -7.80
C THR A 295 1.11 -8.78 -9.15
N LYS A 296 2.44 -8.86 -9.24
CA LYS A 296 3.15 -8.78 -10.54
C LYS A 296 2.67 -9.85 -11.51
N TYR A 297 2.46 -11.08 -11.04
CA TYR A 297 1.91 -12.16 -11.86
C TYR A 297 0.49 -11.83 -12.32
N ALA A 298 -0.36 -11.30 -11.43
CA ALA A 298 -1.71 -10.89 -11.79
C ALA A 298 -1.74 -9.77 -12.85
N ASN A 299 -0.87 -8.78 -12.69
CA ASN A 299 -0.71 -7.69 -13.66
C ASN A 299 -0.24 -8.23 -15.03
N LYS A 300 0.73 -9.15 -15.06
CA LYS A 300 1.21 -9.80 -16.30
C LYS A 300 0.11 -10.60 -17.01
N LYS A 301 -0.85 -11.13 -16.27
CA LYS A 301 -2.01 -11.85 -16.84
C LYS A 301 -3.17 -10.93 -17.25
N HIS A 302 -3.02 -9.61 -17.09
CA HIS A 302 -4.08 -8.64 -17.33
C HIS A 302 -5.39 -9.03 -16.62
N ALA A 303 -5.28 -9.48 -15.37
CA ALA A 303 -6.46 -9.94 -14.64
C ALA A 303 -7.46 -8.78 -14.43
N ASP A 304 -8.74 -9.07 -14.61
CA ASP A 304 -9.84 -8.18 -14.27
C ASP A 304 -10.02 -8.08 -12.75
N ILE A 305 -9.73 -9.16 -12.01
CA ILE A 305 -9.76 -9.20 -10.54
C ILE A 305 -8.65 -10.10 -9.96
N PHE A 306 -8.24 -9.80 -8.73
CA PHE A 306 -7.26 -10.60 -7.96
C PHE A 306 -7.83 -11.06 -6.61
N ILE A 307 -7.75 -12.36 -6.33
CA ILE A 307 -8.31 -12.97 -5.11
C ILE A 307 -7.20 -13.70 -4.34
N SER A 308 -6.84 -13.23 -3.14
CA SER A 308 -5.93 -13.92 -2.22
C SER A 308 -6.73 -14.81 -1.26
N VAL A 309 -6.40 -16.09 -1.14
CA VAL A 309 -7.11 -17.05 -0.28
C VAL A 309 -6.24 -17.46 0.91
N HIS A 310 -6.73 -17.21 2.12
CA HIS A 310 -6.07 -17.43 3.41
C HIS A 310 -7.01 -18.14 4.41
N ALA A 311 -6.45 -18.62 5.53
CA ALA A 311 -7.19 -19.19 6.65
C ALA A 311 -6.69 -18.63 7.99
N ASN A 312 -7.44 -17.68 8.52
CA ASN A 312 -7.18 -16.88 9.71
C ASN A 312 -6.77 -17.70 10.94
N ALA A 313 -5.99 -17.07 11.84
CA ALA A 313 -5.64 -17.61 13.13
C ALA A 313 -5.80 -16.59 14.26
N ALA A 314 -6.40 -17.04 15.36
CA ALA A 314 -6.51 -16.29 16.60
C ALA A 314 -5.44 -16.72 17.62
N ARG A 315 -5.13 -15.82 18.57
CA ARG A 315 -4.30 -16.16 19.74
C ARG A 315 -4.92 -17.29 20.55
N LYS A 316 -4.11 -18.09 21.23
CA LYS A 316 -4.52 -19.28 22.01
C LYS A 316 -5.74 -19.02 22.90
N ASN A 317 -5.74 -17.91 23.66
CA ASN A 317 -6.84 -17.52 24.54
C ASN A 317 -8.16 -17.11 23.85
N ARG A 318 -8.15 -16.91 22.52
CA ARG A 318 -9.35 -16.59 21.72
C ARG A 318 -9.66 -17.65 20.67
N ALA A 319 -8.86 -18.71 20.58
CA ALA A 319 -9.01 -19.75 19.56
C ALA A 319 -10.42 -20.36 19.57
N ASN A 320 -11.02 -20.55 20.75
CA ASN A 320 -12.36 -21.14 20.91
C ASN A 320 -13.52 -20.15 20.64
N LYS A 321 -13.22 -18.85 20.45
CA LYS A 321 -14.23 -17.80 20.24
C LYS A 321 -14.22 -17.26 18.81
N ALA A 322 -13.04 -17.24 18.18
CA ALA A 322 -12.86 -16.69 16.84
C ALA A 322 -13.21 -17.73 15.79
N HIS A 323 -14.31 -17.51 15.06
CA HIS A 323 -14.80 -18.41 14.03
C HIS A 323 -15.52 -17.64 12.91
N GLY A 324 -15.72 -18.29 11.76
CA GLY A 324 -16.43 -17.76 10.60
C GLY A 324 -15.53 -17.14 9.53
N VAL A 325 -16.16 -16.55 8.52
CA VAL A 325 -15.47 -16.05 7.30
C VAL A 325 -15.35 -14.53 7.29
N GLU A 326 -14.26 -14.03 6.70
CA GLU A 326 -13.98 -12.59 6.57
C GLU A 326 -13.46 -12.27 5.16
N SER A 327 -13.75 -11.06 4.67
CA SER A 327 -13.21 -10.56 3.42
C SER A 327 -12.55 -9.21 3.63
N TYR A 328 -11.42 -9.00 2.94
CA TYR A 328 -10.59 -7.82 3.08
C TYR A 328 -10.28 -7.17 1.74
N PHE A 329 -10.17 -5.84 1.72
CA PHE A 329 -9.68 -5.09 0.58
C PHE A 329 -8.62 -4.06 1.00
N LEU A 330 -7.79 -3.66 0.04
CA LEU A 330 -6.65 -2.78 0.32
C LEU A 330 -7.11 -1.35 0.61
N SER A 331 -6.82 -0.87 1.82
CA SER A 331 -7.08 0.51 2.28
C SER A 331 -6.33 0.72 3.62
N PRO A 332 -6.06 1.95 4.11
CA PRO A 332 -5.42 2.10 5.42
C PRO A 332 -6.28 1.39 6.46
N ALA A 333 -5.78 0.38 7.19
CA ALA A 333 -6.63 -0.34 8.14
C ALA A 333 -7.18 0.63 9.19
N ARG A 334 -8.51 0.60 9.37
CA ARG A 334 -9.22 1.41 10.37
C ARG A 334 -9.58 0.65 11.64
N SER A 335 -9.51 -0.69 11.63
CA SER A 335 -9.85 -1.52 12.80
C SER A 335 -8.62 -2.20 13.40
N ALA A 336 -8.56 -2.30 14.73
CA ALA A 336 -7.49 -3.00 15.44
C ALA A 336 -7.41 -4.49 15.03
N ARG A 337 -8.55 -5.09 14.65
CA ARG A 337 -8.62 -6.45 14.11
C ARG A 337 -7.92 -6.52 12.75
N ALA A 338 -8.32 -5.69 11.78
CA ALA A 338 -7.69 -5.67 10.45
C ALA A 338 -6.19 -5.35 10.50
N LYS A 339 -5.76 -4.44 11.38
CA LYS A 339 -4.33 -4.16 11.61
C LYS A 339 -3.57 -5.41 12.09
N ARG A 340 -4.19 -6.21 12.96
CA ARG A 340 -3.57 -7.43 13.49
C ARG A 340 -3.47 -8.52 12.43
N ILE A 341 -4.55 -8.75 11.66
CA ILE A 341 -4.53 -9.76 10.59
C ILE A 341 -3.52 -9.33 9.53
N ALA A 342 -3.55 -8.08 9.07
CA ALA A 342 -2.54 -7.57 8.14
C ALA A 342 -1.12 -7.77 8.70
N ALA A 343 -0.85 -7.46 9.97
CA ALA A 343 0.46 -7.68 10.57
C ALA A 343 0.88 -9.15 10.68
N LEU A 344 -0.05 -10.12 10.65
CA LEU A 344 0.26 -11.55 10.59
C LEU A 344 0.61 -11.97 9.16
N GLU A 345 -0.25 -11.60 8.19
CA GLU A 345 -0.05 -11.93 6.77
C GLU A 345 1.18 -11.25 6.17
N ASN A 346 1.52 -10.08 6.71
CA ASN A 346 2.65 -9.29 6.25
C ASN A 346 4.02 -9.80 6.77
N LYS A 347 4.06 -10.84 7.61
CA LYS A 347 5.33 -11.40 8.14
C LYS A 347 6.14 -12.16 7.09
N GLY A 348 5.55 -12.51 5.94
CA GLY A 348 6.27 -13.11 4.83
C GLY A 348 7.31 -12.15 4.23
N ASP A 349 8.57 -12.60 4.13
CA ASP A 349 9.75 -11.96 3.51
C ASP A 349 9.57 -10.48 3.08
N MET A 350 9.82 -9.56 4.02
CA MET A 350 9.76 -8.11 3.81
C MET A 350 11.01 -7.54 3.10
N SER A 351 12.02 -8.37 2.81
CA SER A 351 13.36 -7.94 2.34
C SER A 351 13.38 -7.31 0.93
N GLY A 352 12.30 -7.41 0.15
CA GLY A 352 12.21 -6.88 -1.22
C GLY A 352 11.42 -5.58 -1.39
N MET A 353 10.98 -4.94 -0.30
CA MET A 353 9.99 -3.85 -0.33
C MET A 353 10.56 -2.45 -0.59
N GLY A 354 11.84 -2.35 -0.96
CA GLY A 354 12.38 -1.15 -1.61
C GLY A 354 11.80 -0.91 -3.02
N TRP A 355 11.08 -1.90 -3.58
CA TRP A 355 10.52 -1.84 -4.93
C TRP A 355 9.20 -1.03 -4.98
N SER A 356 9.35 0.28 -5.21
CA SER A 356 8.32 1.26 -5.59
C SER A 356 7.17 1.47 -4.60
N SER A 357 7.46 2.28 -3.58
CA SER A 357 6.47 3.01 -2.78
C SER A 357 5.43 3.76 -3.65
N LYS A 358 5.77 4.15 -4.88
CA LYS A 358 4.84 4.78 -5.83
C LYS A 358 3.72 3.84 -6.28
N ASN A 359 4.01 2.60 -6.69
CA ASN A 359 2.96 1.67 -7.15
C ASN A 359 2.07 1.20 -6.01
N SER A 360 2.68 0.96 -4.85
CA SER A 360 1.95 0.62 -3.62
C SER A 360 0.97 1.72 -3.20
N LEU A 361 1.43 2.97 -3.30
CA LEU A 361 0.63 4.15 -3.01
C LEU A 361 -0.41 4.41 -4.10
N LEU A 362 -0.11 4.19 -5.38
CA LEU A 362 -1.04 4.36 -6.49
C LEU A 362 -2.21 3.37 -6.43
N THR A 363 -1.98 2.10 -6.05
CA THR A 363 -3.05 1.13 -5.83
C THR A 363 -4.01 1.59 -4.73
N ILE A 364 -3.48 2.12 -3.62
CA ILE A 364 -4.28 2.60 -2.49
C ILE A 364 -5.01 3.93 -2.78
N LEU A 365 -4.53 4.70 -3.76
CA LEU A 365 -5.12 6.00 -4.09
C LEU A 365 -6.09 5.96 -5.25
N ASN A 366 -6.19 4.81 -5.92
CA ASN A 366 -7.18 4.60 -6.94
C ASN A 366 -8.55 4.29 -6.29
N ARG A 367 -9.33 5.35 -6.04
CA ARG A 367 -10.67 5.25 -5.43
C ARG A 367 -11.58 4.28 -6.18
N ALA A 368 -11.56 4.29 -7.52
CA ALA A 368 -12.41 3.40 -8.32
C ALA A 368 -12.08 1.92 -8.05
N LYS A 369 -10.79 1.56 -7.97
CA LYS A 369 -10.37 0.20 -7.64
C LYS A 369 -10.75 -0.21 -6.22
N ILE A 370 -10.62 0.69 -5.25
CA ILE A 370 -11.04 0.43 -3.86
C ILE A 370 -12.54 0.21 -3.79
N THR A 371 -13.34 1.05 -4.45
CA THR A 371 -14.80 0.89 -4.50
C THR A 371 -15.19 -0.43 -5.14
N ALA A 372 -14.58 -0.79 -6.27
CA ALA A 372 -14.80 -2.05 -6.94
C ALA A 372 -14.40 -3.26 -6.06
N ALA A 373 -13.24 -3.20 -5.39
CA ALA A 373 -12.80 -4.24 -4.47
C ALA A 373 -13.73 -4.38 -3.25
N ASN A 374 -14.26 -3.26 -2.71
CA ASN A 374 -15.23 -3.29 -1.63
C ASN A 374 -16.55 -3.95 -2.06
N LYS A 375 -17.11 -3.56 -3.23
CA LYS A 375 -18.32 -4.18 -3.79
C LYS A 375 -18.12 -5.69 -3.99
N MET A 376 -17.01 -6.08 -4.61
CA MET A 376 -16.64 -7.48 -4.81
C MET A 376 -16.54 -8.25 -3.48
N ALA A 377 -15.87 -7.67 -2.48
CA ALA A 377 -15.74 -8.29 -1.16
C ALA A 377 -17.11 -8.49 -0.49
N ILE A 378 -18.06 -7.56 -0.67
CA ILE A 378 -19.44 -7.68 -0.15
C ILE A 378 -20.17 -8.85 -0.81
N ASP A 379 -20.10 -8.96 -2.14
CA ASP A 379 -20.77 -10.04 -2.88
C ASP A 379 -20.17 -11.41 -2.55
N ILE A 380 -18.84 -11.49 -2.43
CA ILE A 380 -18.12 -12.69 -1.98
C ILE A 380 -18.54 -13.05 -0.55
N GLN A 381 -18.46 -12.12 0.41
CA GLN A 381 -18.82 -12.35 1.80
C GLN A 381 -20.25 -12.88 1.94
N LYS A 382 -21.22 -12.24 1.26
CA LYS A 382 -22.63 -12.65 1.28
C LYS A 382 -22.82 -14.09 0.78
N ASN A 383 -22.16 -14.46 -0.31
CA ASN A 383 -22.32 -15.78 -0.92
C ASN A 383 -21.56 -16.89 -0.18
N MET A 384 -20.40 -16.58 0.41
CA MET A 384 -19.74 -17.49 1.36
C MET A 384 -20.66 -17.82 2.53
N LEU A 385 -21.26 -16.80 3.15
CA LEU A 385 -22.18 -16.98 4.27
C LEU A 385 -23.43 -17.76 3.87
N TYR A 386 -24.06 -17.41 2.75
CA TYR A 386 -25.23 -18.12 2.25
C TYR A 386 -24.95 -19.62 2.09
N THR A 387 -23.87 -19.95 1.39
CA THR A 387 -23.51 -21.34 1.07
C THR A 387 -23.15 -22.14 2.32
N LEU A 388 -22.33 -21.57 3.21
CA LEU A 388 -21.91 -22.26 4.42
C LEU A 388 -23.03 -22.36 5.47
N ARG A 389 -23.87 -21.33 5.64
CA ARG A 389 -24.97 -21.34 6.61
C ARG A 389 -26.07 -22.32 6.22
N LYS A 390 -26.31 -22.53 4.91
CA LYS A 390 -27.23 -23.58 4.44
C LYS A 390 -26.80 -24.97 4.93
N GLN A 391 -25.49 -25.24 5.00
CA GLN A 391 -24.97 -26.54 5.41
C GLN A 391 -24.75 -26.68 6.92
N TYR A 392 -24.25 -25.63 7.57
CA TYR A 392 -23.75 -25.70 8.94
C TYR A 392 -24.59 -24.89 9.94
N GLY A 393 -25.57 -24.11 9.47
CA GLY A 393 -26.41 -23.26 10.31
C GLY A 393 -25.77 -21.90 10.66
N LYS A 394 -26.63 -20.90 10.88
CA LYS A 394 -26.23 -19.51 11.19
C LYS A 394 -25.36 -19.40 12.47
N LYS A 395 -25.65 -20.21 13.49
CA LYS A 395 -24.92 -20.22 14.77
C LYS A 395 -23.46 -20.68 14.62
N ASN A 396 -23.16 -21.54 13.63
CA ASN A 396 -21.84 -22.14 13.45
C ASN A 396 -20.96 -21.40 12.43
N ILE A 397 -21.53 -20.48 11.65
CA ILE A 397 -20.85 -19.70 10.62
C ILE A 397 -21.12 -18.22 10.89
N ARG A 398 -20.19 -17.63 11.63
CA ARG A 398 -20.20 -16.21 11.95
C ARG A 398 -19.82 -15.38 10.72
N ASP A 399 -20.47 -14.23 10.62
CA ASP A 399 -20.09 -13.19 9.69
C ASP A 399 -19.03 -12.29 10.35
N GLY A 400 -17.79 -12.35 9.87
CA GLY A 400 -16.74 -11.43 10.31
C GLY A 400 -16.72 -10.10 9.52
N GLY A 401 -17.52 -10.03 8.46
CA GLY A 401 -17.77 -8.87 7.62
C GLY A 401 -16.70 -8.60 6.58
N VAL A 402 -16.94 -7.52 5.82
CA VAL A 402 -15.97 -6.93 4.90
C VAL A 402 -15.18 -5.84 5.60
N ARG A 403 -13.86 -5.85 5.47
CA ARG A 403 -12.97 -4.91 6.18
C ARG A 403 -11.86 -4.40 5.30
N GLU A 404 -11.40 -3.18 5.57
CA GLU A 404 -10.20 -2.65 4.94
C GLU A 404 -8.93 -2.95 5.75
N GLY A 405 -7.80 -3.17 5.06
CA GLY A 405 -6.49 -3.21 5.70
C GLY A 405 -5.27 -3.14 4.78
N PRO A 406 -4.07 -2.89 5.35
CA PRO A 406 -2.81 -2.71 4.63
C PRO A 406 -2.17 -4.08 4.32
N PHE A 407 -2.88 -4.91 3.56
CA PHE A 407 -2.40 -6.23 3.19
C PHE A 407 -1.38 -6.14 2.06
N TRP A 408 -0.13 -6.52 2.33
CA TRP A 408 0.95 -6.42 1.34
C TRP A 408 0.73 -7.29 0.11
N VAL A 409 0.01 -8.41 0.25
CA VAL A 409 -0.34 -9.26 -0.90
C VAL A 409 -1.27 -8.57 -1.90
N LEU A 410 -1.98 -7.52 -1.50
CA LEU A 410 -2.86 -6.74 -2.39
C LEU A 410 -2.12 -5.53 -2.99
N VAL A 411 -0.92 -5.23 -2.51
CA VAL A 411 -0.17 -4.05 -2.90
C VAL A 411 0.44 -4.23 -4.30
N GLY A 412 0.29 -3.19 -5.13
CA GLY A 412 0.77 -3.19 -6.51
C GLY A 412 -0.17 -3.87 -7.52
N ALA A 413 -1.31 -4.40 -7.10
CA ALA A 413 -2.35 -4.88 -8.00
C ALA A 413 -2.89 -3.74 -8.87
N GLN A 414 -3.00 -3.98 -10.18
CA GLN A 414 -3.53 -3.01 -11.16
C GLN A 414 -5.03 -3.18 -11.42
N MET A 415 -5.68 -4.12 -10.73
CA MET A 415 -7.10 -4.44 -10.80
C MET A 415 -7.71 -4.45 -9.39
N PRO A 416 -9.05 -4.48 -9.24
CA PRO A 416 -9.70 -4.73 -7.97
C PRO A 416 -9.20 -6.03 -7.31
N SER A 417 -8.83 -5.95 -6.04
CA SER A 417 -8.14 -7.03 -5.33
C SER A 417 -8.70 -7.23 -3.91
N VAL A 418 -8.96 -8.48 -3.54
CA VAL A 418 -9.45 -8.85 -2.20
C VAL A 418 -8.63 -9.98 -1.59
N LEU A 419 -8.57 -10.02 -0.26
CA LEU A 419 -8.08 -11.16 0.52
C LEU A 419 -9.26 -11.80 1.25
N ILE A 420 -9.39 -13.11 1.18
CA ILE A 420 -10.47 -13.89 1.77
C ILE A 420 -9.88 -14.76 2.87
N GLU A 421 -10.43 -14.62 4.07
CA GLU A 421 -10.22 -15.54 5.18
C GLU A 421 -11.35 -16.57 5.17
N VAL A 422 -11.02 -17.78 4.71
CA VAL A 422 -12.01 -18.86 4.53
C VAL A 422 -12.47 -19.51 5.83
N GLY A 423 -11.94 -19.06 6.97
CA GLY A 423 -12.27 -19.54 8.29
C GLY A 423 -11.09 -19.48 9.25
N TYR A 424 -11.32 -19.81 10.53
CA TYR A 424 -10.28 -19.79 11.57
C TYR A 424 -9.61 -21.16 11.76
N ILE A 425 -8.42 -21.36 11.18
CA ILE A 425 -7.66 -22.61 11.31
C ILE A 425 -7.28 -22.89 12.77
N SER A 426 -7.09 -21.86 13.60
CA SER A 426 -6.76 -22.01 15.02
C SER A 426 -7.91 -22.55 15.88
N HIS A 427 -9.15 -22.47 15.41
CA HIS A 427 -10.33 -22.82 16.21
C HIS A 427 -10.51 -24.36 16.29
N PRO A 428 -10.81 -24.97 17.47
CA PRO A 428 -10.89 -26.43 17.61
C PRO A 428 -11.84 -27.12 16.63
N LYS A 429 -13.09 -26.64 16.54
CA LYS A 429 -14.12 -27.18 15.64
C LYS A 429 -13.92 -26.74 14.17
N GLU A 430 -13.66 -25.46 13.94
CA GLU A 430 -13.53 -24.92 12.59
C GLU A 430 -12.24 -25.34 11.89
N GLY A 431 -11.11 -25.42 12.58
CA GLY A 431 -9.85 -25.91 12.02
C GLY A 431 -9.96 -27.35 11.52
N TYR A 432 -10.74 -28.21 12.19
CA TYR A 432 -11.12 -29.50 11.64
C TYR A 432 -12.01 -29.34 10.40
N ARG A 433 -13.10 -28.56 10.50
CA ARG A 433 -14.08 -28.35 9.43
C ARG A 433 -13.44 -27.86 8.13
N ILE A 434 -12.60 -26.82 8.17
CA ILE A 434 -11.94 -26.22 6.99
C ILE A 434 -10.99 -27.22 6.31
N SER A 435 -10.46 -28.18 7.05
CA SER A 435 -9.61 -29.23 6.48
C SER A 435 -10.38 -30.30 5.69
N THR A 436 -11.71 -30.35 5.82
CA THR A 436 -12.54 -31.35 5.13
C THR A 436 -12.81 -30.97 3.67
N LYS A 437 -12.82 -31.98 2.78
CA LYS A 437 -13.15 -31.80 1.35
C LYS A 437 -14.52 -31.15 1.14
N ARG A 438 -15.52 -31.51 1.95
CA ARG A 438 -16.88 -30.95 1.89
C ARG A 438 -16.88 -29.45 2.14
N TYR A 439 -16.24 -28.99 3.22
CA TYR A 439 -16.15 -27.55 3.51
C TYR A 439 -15.40 -26.81 2.40
N GLN A 440 -14.25 -27.35 1.94
CA GLN A 440 -13.41 -26.71 0.92
C GLN A 440 -14.16 -26.52 -0.41
N LYS A 441 -14.95 -27.51 -0.84
CA LYS A 441 -15.81 -27.39 -2.02
C LYS A 441 -16.94 -26.36 -1.81
N LEU A 442 -17.59 -26.39 -0.65
CA LEU A 442 -18.68 -25.45 -0.34
C LEU A 442 -18.20 -23.99 -0.29
N ILE A 443 -17.07 -23.73 0.38
CA ILE A 443 -16.53 -22.37 0.45
C ILE A 443 -16.05 -21.89 -0.92
N ALA A 444 -15.41 -22.75 -1.71
CA ALA A 444 -15.04 -22.45 -3.10
C ALA A 444 -16.27 -22.08 -3.96
N LYS A 445 -17.36 -22.85 -3.87
CA LYS A 445 -18.63 -22.56 -4.55
C LYS A 445 -19.22 -21.21 -4.09
N GLY A 446 -19.19 -20.94 -2.78
CA GLY A 446 -19.65 -19.66 -2.23
C GLY A 446 -18.85 -18.46 -2.74
N ILE A 447 -17.52 -18.59 -2.84
CA ILE A 447 -16.66 -17.54 -3.42
C ILE A 447 -16.96 -17.36 -4.91
N ALA A 448 -17.07 -18.46 -5.68
CA ALA A 448 -17.34 -18.42 -7.12
C ALA A 448 -18.67 -17.73 -7.43
N ASN A 449 -19.74 -18.07 -6.68
CA ASN A 449 -21.04 -17.42 -6.80
C ASN A 449 -20.99 -15.92 -6.46
N GLY A 450 -20.18 -15.54 -5.47
CA GLY A 450 -19.96 -14.13 -5.14
C GLY A 450 -19.25 -13.35 -6.25
N ILE A 451 -18.24 -13.95 -6.88
CA ILE A 451 -17.52 -13.35 -8.01
C ILE A 451 -18.44 -13.18 -9.23
N GLU A 452 -19.22 -14.21 -9.57
CA GLU A 452 -20.21 -14.14 -10.64
C GLU A 452 -21.25 -13.05 -10.35
N SER A 453 -21.78 -13.01 -9.13
CA SER A 453 -22.73 -11.97 -8.71
C SER A 453 -22.15 -10.56 -8.84
N TYR A 454 -20.86 -10.37 -8.52
CA TYR A 454 -20.19 -9.09 -8.68
C TYR A 454 -20.13 -8.64 -10.15
N PHE A 455 -19.75 -9.54 -11.07
CA PHE A 455 -19.67 -9.24 -12.51
C PHE A 455 -21.03 -9.10 -13.19
N LEU A 456 -22.09 -9.72 -12.65
CA LEU A 456 -23.45 -9.51 -13.17
C LEU A 456 -24.01 -8.12 -12.80
N LYS A 457 -23.47 -7.48 -11.76
CA LYS A 457 -23.95 -6.19 -11.23
C LYS A 457 -23.11 -4.99 -11.66
N ASN A 458 -21.90 -5.20 -12.19
CA ASN A 458 -20.91 -4.16 -12.49
C ASN A 458 -20.12 -4.54 -13.74
#